data_AF-A0A942N019-F1
#
_entry.id   AF-A0A942N019-F1
#
_cell.length_a   1.000
_cell.length_b   1.000
_cell.length_c   1.000
_cell.angle_alpha   90.00
_cell.angle_beta   90.00
_cell.angle_gamma   90.00
#
_symmetry.space_group_name_H-M   'P 1'
#
loop_
_entity.id
_entity.type
_entity.pdbx_description
1 polymer ?
#
loop_
_entity_poly.entity_id
_entity_poly.type
_entity_poly.pdbx_seq_one_letter_code
_entity_poly.pdbx_strand_id
1 'polypeptide(L)' 'MEPSPVLDYIVVHEMSHLSHKNHSKAFWDEVSCILTDYKARRNWLRNNGVRLSL' A
#
# COMPACT_ATOMS: atom_id res chain seq x y z
N MET A 1 14.56 2.62 -14.38
CA MET A 1 13.40 3.30 -13.78
C MET A 1 13.48 3.07 -12.29
N GLU A 2 13.42 4.13 -11.48
CA GLU A 2 13.29 3.96 -10.04
C GLU A 2 11.90 3.39 -9.74
N PRO A 3 11.78 2.38 -8.87
CA PRO A 3 10.48 1.89 -8.43
C PRO A 3 9.69 3.05 -7.85
N SER A 4 8.49 3.31 -8.39
CA SER A 4 7.62 4.33 -7.82
C SER A 4 7.33 3.96 -6.37
N PRO A 5 7.46 4.87 -5.39
CA PRO A 5 7.11 4.60 -3.99
C PRO A 5 5.70 4.01 -3.80
N VAL A 6 4.81 4.18 -4.78
CA VAL A 6 3.48 3.56 -4.75
C VAL A 6 3.53 2.03 -4.92
N LEU A 7 4.54 1.48 -5.60
CA LEU A 7 4.71 0.04 -5.79
C LEU A 7 4.98 -0.65 -4.45
N ASP A 8 5.84 -0.09 -3.61
CA ASP A 8 6.09 -0.64 -2.27
C ASP A 8 4.78 -0.71 -1.47
N TYR A 9 3.94 0.33 -1.58
CA TYR A 9 2.63 0.35 -0.93
C TYR A 9 1.73 -0.77 -1.45
N ILE A 10 1.66 -0.99 -2.77
CA ILE A 10 0.85 -2.07 -3.35
C ILE A 10 1.38 -3.44 -2.90
N VAL A 11 2.69 -3.67 -2.98
CA VAL A 11 3.31 -4.95 -2.60
C VAL A 11 3.06 -5.26 -1.13
N VAL A 12 3.30 -4.30 -0.23
CA VAL A 12 3.04 -4.48 1.20
C VAL A 12 1.54 -4.68 1.46
N HIS A 13 0.66 -3.95 0.77
CA HIS A 13 -0.78 -4.10 0.88
C HIS A 13 -1.25 -5.53 0.54
N GLU A 14 -0.82 -6.06 -0.61
CA GLU A 14 -1.20 -7.40 -1.06
C GLU A 14 -0.56 -8.49 -0.19
N MET A 15 0.68 -8.30 0.28
CA MET A 15 1.31 -9.23 1.22
C MET A 15 0.58 -9.27 2.57
N SER A 16 0.14 -8.13 3.10
CA SER A 16 -0.65 -8.09 4.33
C SER A 16 -1.98 -8.84 4.22
N HIS A 17 -2.53 -9.02 3.01
CA HIS A 17 -3.71 -9.87 2.81
C HIS A 17 -3.46 -11.37 3.04
N LEU A 18 -2.20 -11.81 3.04
CA LEU A 18 -1.85 -13.17 3.42
C LEU A 18 -2.15 -13.42 4.91
N SER A 19 -1.79 -12.47 5.77
CA SER A 19 -2.03 -12.49 7.23
C SER A 19 -3.45 -12.08 7.60
N HIS A 20 -4.00 -11.06 6.92
CA HIS A 20 -5.27 -10.42 7.27
C HIS A 20 -6.19 -10.30 6.06
N LYS A 21 -7.23 -11.14 6.00
CA LYS A 21 -8.11 -11.26 4.82
C LYS A 21 -8.95 -10.01 4.50
N ASN A 22 -9.07 -9.08 5.45
CA ASN A 22 -9.85 -7.84 5.31
C ASN A 22 -9.02 -6.64 5.78
N HIS A 23 -9.36 -5.43 5.32
CA HIS A 23 -8.76 -4.14 5.76
C HIS A 23 -9.16 -3.72 7.19
N SER A 24 -9.08 -4.66 8.13
CA SER A 24 -9.33 -4.47 9.56
C SER A 24 -8.26 -3.59 10.23
N LYS A 25 -8.46 -3.24 11.51
CA LYS A 25 -7.43 -2.52 12.26
C LYS A 25 -6.08 -3.26 12.29
N ALA A 26 -6.09 -4.58 12.49
CA ALA A 26 -4.88 -5.40 12.50
C ALA A 26 -4.13 -5.35 11.16
N PHE A 27 -4.86 -5.36 10.03
CA PHE A 27 -4.26 -5.17 8.70
C PHE A 27 -3.52 -3.83 8.61
N TRP A 28 -4.17 -2.73 9.01
CA TRP A 28 -3.53 -1.42 8.91
C TRP A 28 -2.39 -1.24 9.91
N ASP A 29 -2.45 -1.89 11.07
CA ASP A 29 -1.35 -1.91 12.02
C ASP A 29 -0.13 -2.60 11.40
N GLU A 30 -0.29 -3.79 10.78
CA GLU A 30 0.79 -4.50 10.07
C GLU A 30 1.38 -3.66 8.93
N VAL A 31 0.53 -3.09 8.06
CA VAL A 31 0.98 -2.20 6.97
C VAL A 31 1.77 -1.01 7.53
N SER A 32 1.30 -0.39 8.62
CA SER A 32 1.96 0.78 9.21
C SER A 32 3.29 0.47 9.90
N CYS A 33 3.49 -0.77 10.35
CA CYS A 33 4.77 -1.23 10.90
C CYS A 33 5.86 -1.34 9.83
N ILE A 34 5.47 -1.65 8.58
CA ILE A 34 6.42 -1.81 7.45
C ILE A 34 6.58 -0.48 6.69
N LEU A 35 5.47 0.20 6.40
CA LEU A 35 5.43 1.48 5.69
C LEU A 35 4.72 2.53 6.52
N THR A 36 5.48 3.32 7.28
CA THR A 36 4.93 4.36 8.17
C THR A 36 4.21 5.48 7.41
N ASP A 37 4.55 5.70 6.13
CA ASP A 37 3.97 6.70 5.23
C ASP A 37 2.86 6.13 4.32
N TYR A 38 2.36 4.92 4.58
CA TYR A 38 1.37 4.23 3.73
C TYR A 38 0.12 5.08 3.42
N LYS A 39 -0.28 5.97 4.34
CA LYS A 39 -1.45 6.86 4.13
C LYS A 39 -1.22 7.83 2.99
N ALA A 40 -0.01 8.40 2.88
CA ALA A 40 0.35 9.31 1.80
C ALA A 40 0.39 8.56 0.46
N ARG A 41 1.00 7.36 0.44
CA ARG A 41 1.08 6.50 -0.76
C ARG A 41 -0.30 6.03 -1.21
N ARG A 42 -1.18 5.64 -0.28
CA ARG A 42 -2.58 5.30 -0.55
C ARG A 42 -3.35 6.47 -1.15
N ASN A 43 -3.20 7.68 -0.60
CA ASN A 43 -3.84 8.87 -1.15
C ASN A 43 -3.33 9.21 -2.54
N TRP A 44 -2.02 9.10 -2.76
CA TRP A 44 -1.42 9.28 -4.08
C TRP A 44 -1.99 8.25 -5.06
N LEU A 45 -2.08 6.97 -4.69
CA LEU A 45 -2.64 5.91 -5.54
C LEU A 45 -4.11 6.17 -5.87
N ARG A 46 -4.91 6.61 -4.89
CA ARG A 46 -6.31 6.96 -5.13
C ARG A 46 -6.46 8.10 -6.16
N ASN A 47 -5.55 9.06 -6.17
CA ASN A 47 -5.61 10.23 -7.03
C ASN A 47 -4.95 10.00 -8.41
N ASN A 48 -3.97 9.09 -8.50
CA ASN A 48 -3.15 8.90 -9.70
C ASN A 48 -3.25 7.49 -10.31
N GLY A 49 -3.89 6.53 -9.62
CA GLY A 49 -3.90 5.11 -9.99
C GLY A 49 -4.54 4.81 -11.35
N VAL A 50 -5.48 5.64 -11.81
CA VAL A 50 -6.06 5.54 -13.16
C VAL A 50 -5.01 5.80 -14.26
N ARG A 51 -3.92 6.51 -13.92
CA ARG A 51 -2.81 6.85 -14.82
C ARG A 51 -1.58 5.99 -14.58
N LEU A 52 -1.66 4.99 -13.70
CA LEU A 52 -0.55 4.07 -13.50
C LEU A 52 -0.43 3.17 -14.74
N SER A 53 0.65 3.32 -15.48
CA SER A 53 1.13 2.29 -16.40
C SER A 53 2.18 1.48 -15.64
N LEU A 54 1.91 0.18 -15.50
CA LEU A 54 2.84 -0.80 -14.94
C LEU A 54 3.65 -1.44 -16.07
#